data_AF-A0A925UPZ9-F1
#
_entry.id   AF-A0A925UPZ9-F1
#
_cell.length_a   1.000
_cell.length_b   1.000
_cell.length_c   1.000
_cell.angle_alpha   90.00
_cell.angle_beta   90.00
_cell.angle_gamma   90.00
#
_symmetry.space_group_name_H-M   'P 1'
#
loop_
_entity.id
_entity.type
_entity.pdbx_description
1 polymer ?
#
loop_
_entity_poly.entity_id
_entity_poly.type
_entity_poly.pdbx_seq_one_letter_code
_entity_poly.pdbx_strand_id
1 'polypeptide(L)'
;EERVGDVSNVVFTNGVIARDNGEVFIYYASCDTRIHVATTTIDLLLEYAFTTPSDPLRSCECVQQRIELIKRNQKGGFCNE
;
A
#
# COMPACT_ATOMS: atom_id res chain seq x y z
N GLU A 1 -13.41 11.30 4.41
CA GLU A 1 -13.17 12.15 5.59
C GLU A 1 -12.29 11.40 6.60
N GLU A 2 -10.98 11.31 6.35
CA GLU A 2 -10.07 10.50 7.18
C GLU A 2 -8.99 11.32 7.90
N ARG A 3 -8.87 12.61 7.57
CA ARG A 3 -7.81 13.49 8.09
C ARG A 3 -8.25 14.38 9.26
N VAL A 4 -9.56 14.47 9.50
CA VAL A 4 -10.16 15.33 10.53
C VAL A 4 -10.98 14.48 11.50
N GLY A 5 -10.74 14.69 12.79
CA GLY A 5 -11.43 14.07 13.92
C GLY A 5 -10.73 14.44 15.22
N ASP A 6 -11.06 13.72 16.29
CA ASP A 6 -10.58 13.99 17.65
C ASP A 6 -9.05 13.98 17.73
N VAL A 7 -8.40 13.02 17.04
CA VAL A 7 -6.94 12.97 16.88
C VAL A 7 -6.58 13.00 15.40
N SER A 8 -6.52 14.21 14.83
CA SER A 8 -6.38 14.40 13.38
C SER A 8 -5.10 13.80 12.78
N ASN A 9 -5.16 13.44 11.48
CA ASN A 9 -4.05 12.87 10.70
C ASN A 9 -3.54 11.50 11.19
N VAL A 10 -4.40 10.71 11.84
CA VAL A 10 -4.10 9.35 12.29
C VAL A 10 -4.93 8.33 11.53
N VAL A 11 -4.27 7.25 11.10
CA VAL A 11 -4.93 5.98 10.74
C VAL A 11 -4.32 4.88 11.60
N PHE A 12 -5.17 3.97 12.10
CA PHE A 12 -4.73 2.89 12.97
C PHE A 12 -5.52 1.62 12.71
N THR A 13 -4.90 0.45 12.70
CA THR A 13 -5.57 -0.84 12.49
C THR A 13 -5.22 -1.82 13.62
N ASN A 14 -6.23 -2.55 14.07
CA ASN A 14 -6.12 -3.56 15.12
C ASN A 14 -6.87 -4.85 14.76
N GLY A 15 -7.37 -4.98 13.52
CA GLY A 15 -8.19 -6.11 13.11
C GLY A 15 -8.14 -6.33 11.61
N VAL A 16 -7.91 -7.58 11.23
CA VAL A 16 -7.94 -8.04 9.83
C VAL A 16 -8.70 -9.36 9.77
N ILE A 17 -9.50 -9.54 8.73
CA ILE A 17 -10.20 -10.79 8.43
C ILE A 17 -9.72 -11.29 7.07
N ALA A 18 -9.03 -12.43 7.06
CA ALA A 18 -8.73 -13.17 5.84
C ALA A 18 -9.80 -14.25 5.64
N ARG A 19 -10.45 -14.25 4.48
CA ARG A 19 -11.46 -15.24 4.09
C ARG A 19 -10.81 -16.40 3.33
N ASP A 20 -11.49 -17.55 3.32
CA ASP A 20 -11.02 -18.76 2.61
C ASP A 20 -10.91 -18.58 1.08
N ASN A 21 -11.64 -17.63 0.50
CA ASN A 21 -11.56 -17.30 -0.92
C ASN A 21 -10.37 -16.36 -1.26
N GLY A 22 -9.51 -16.04 -0.29
CA GLY A 22 -8.34 -15.19 -0.45
C GLY A 22 -8.61 -13.69 -0.29
N GLU A 23 -9.88 -13.27 -0.08
CA GLU A 23 -10.21 -11.87 0.23
C GLU A 23 -9.74 -11.50 1.64
N VAL A 24 -9.28 -10.26 1.80
CA VAL A 24 -8.83 -9.70 3.06
C VAL A 24 -9.53 -8.38 3.31
N PHE A 25 -10.14 -8.24 4.49
CA PHE A 25 -10.69 -6.99 4.99
C PHE A 25 -9.82 -6.45 6.11
N ILE A 26 -9.25 -5.26 5.91
CA ILE A 26 -8.46 -4.54 6.90
C ILE A 26 -9.34 -3.47 7.51
N TYR A 27 -9.66 -3.61 8.80
CA TYR A 27 -10.43 -2.61 9.54
C TYR A 27 -9.48 -1.59 10.15
N TYR A 28 -9.61 -0.32 9.75
CA TYR A 28 -8.77 0.75 10.25
C TYR A 28 -9.62 1.94 10.71
N ALA A 29 -9.26 2.50 11.86
CA ALA A 29 -9.83 3.73 12.36
C ALA A 29 -9.16 4.94 11.73
N SER A 30 -9.92 6.02 11.50
CA SER A 30 -9.40 7.34 11.14
C SER A 30 -9.69 8.35 12.24
N CYS A 31 -8.66 9.08 12.64
CA CYS A 31 -8.70 10.18 13.60
C CYS A 31 -9.39 9.88 14.95
N ASP A 32 -9.33 8.62 15.42
CA ASP A 32 -10.03 8.11 16.61
C ASP A 32 -11.56 8.32 16.60
N THR A 33 -12.16 8.56 15.43
CA THR A 33 -13.58 8.93 15.32
C THR A 33 -14.41 7.92 14.54
N ARG A 34 -13.83 7.28 13.51
CA ARG A 34 -14.58 6.43 12.55
C ARG A 34 -13.79 5.19 12.21
N ILE A 35 -14.47 4.08 11.92
CA ILE A 35 -13.87 2.84 11.41
C ILE A 35 -14.21 2.69 9.92
N HIS A 36 -13.21 2.37 9.13
CA HIS A 36 -13.26 2.09 7.70
C HIS A 36 -12.83 0.65 7.43
N VAL A 37 -13.12 0.17 6.22
CA VAL A 37 -12.65 -1.14 5.73
C VAL A 37 -11.96 -0.97 4.38
N ALA A 38 -10.72 -1.47 4.29
CA ALA A 38 -10.01 -1.64 3.02
C ALA A 38 -10.08 -3.11 2.60
N THR A 39 -10.46 -3.35 1.34
CA THR A 39 -10.57 -4.69 0.77
C THR A 39 -9.40 -4.95 -0.17
N THR A 40 -8.77 -6.11 -0.03
CA THR A 40 -7.66 -6.58 -0.87
C THR A 40 -7.66 -8.12 -0.92
N THR A 41 -6.66 -8.74 -1.52
CA THR A 41 -6.44 -10.19 -1.50
C THR A 41 -5.10 -10.53 -0.85
N ILE A 42 -4.95 -11.77 -0.37
CA ILE A 42 -3.66 -12.27 0.15
C ILE A 42 -2.56 -12.13 -0.90
N ASP A 43 -2.84 -12.48 -2.16
CA ASP A 43 -1.85 -12.41 -3.24
C ASP A 43 -1.35 -10.99 -3.47
N LEU A 44 -2.25 -10.00 -3.50
CA LEU A 44 -1.87 -8.59 -3.65
C LEU A 44 -1.08 -8.07 -2.44
N LEU A 45 -1.39 -8.52 -1.23
CA LEU A 45 -0.63 -8.16 -0.02
C LEU A 45 0.79 -8.74 -0.04
N LEU A 46 0.94 -9.99 -0.49
CA LEU A 46 2.25 -10.62 -0.64
C LEU A 46 3.05 -9.96 -1.77
N GLU A 47 2.42 -9.70 -2.92
CA GLU A 47 3.06 -8.96 -4.01
C GLU A 47 3.55 -7.60 -3.53
N TYR A 48 2.71 -6.85 -2.81
CA TYR A 48 3.09 -5.57 -2.22
C TYR A 48 4.28 -5.71 -1.26
N ALA A 49 4.26 -6.69 -0.35
CA ALA A 49 5.31 -6.87 0.66
C ALA A 49 6.67 -7.25 0.08
N PHE A 50 6.70 -8.07 -0.99
CA PHE A 50 7.95 -8.61 -1.53
C PHE A 50 8.44 -7.92 -2.81
N THR A 51 7.55 -7.30 -3.58
CA THR A 51 7.89 -6.69 -4.88
C THR A 51 8.06 -5.17 -4.78
N THR A 52 7.47 -4.52 -3.77
CA THR A 52 7.69 -3.09 -3.56
C THR A 52 9.17 -2.85 -3.22
N PRO A 53 9.86 -1.95 -3.94
CA PRO A 53 11.25 -1.64 -3.64
C PRO A 53 11.41 -1.16 -2.20
N SER A 54 12.41 -1.68 -1.49
CA SER A 54 12.74 -1.22 -0.14
C SER A 54 13.12 0.26 -0.13
N ASP A 55 12.88 0.94 0.99
CA ASP A 55 13.26 2.34 1.18
C ASP A 55 14.80 2.48 1.14
N PRO A 56 15.35 3.25 0.19
CA PRO A 56 16.78 3.46 0.10
C PRO A 56 17.30 4.50 1.10
N LEU A 57 16.44 5.10 1.94
CA LEU A 57 16.75 5.98 3.07
C LEU A 57 17.37 7.35 2.72
N ARG A 58 17.66 7.60 1.44
CA ARG A 58 18.15 8.91 0.96
C ARG A 58 17.39 9.37 -0.27
N SER A 59 17.09 10.67 -0.31
CA SER A 59 16.35 11.29 -1.41
C SER A 59 17.00 11.07 -2.79
N CYS A 60 18.33 11.19 -2.90
CA CYS A 60 19.03 10.95 -4.16
C CYS A 60 18.89 9.49 -4.65
N GLU A 61 18.89 8.53 -3.72
CA GLU A 61 18.72 7.11 -4.04
C GLU A 61 17.25 6.79 -4.37
N CYS A 62 16.27 7.43 -3.72
CA CYS A 62 14.86 7.36 -4.12
C CYS A 62 14.64 7.87 -5.55
N VAL A 63 15.30 8.97 -5.93
CA VAL A 63 15.23 9.52 -7.30
C VAL A 63 15.80 8.51 -8.30
N GLN A 64 16.96 7.94 -8.00
CA GLN A 64 17.58 6.92 -8.85
C GLN A 64 16.68 5.68 -9.01
N GLN A 65 16.14 5.16 -7.91
CA GLN A 65 15.19 4.03 -7.89
C GLN A 65 13.96 4.32 -8.78
N ARG A 66 13.41 5.54 -8.71
CA ARG A 66 12.27 5.97 -9.54
C ARG A 66 12.65 6.08 -11.02
N ILE A 67 13.83 6.60 -11.34
CA ILE A 67 14.33 6.70 -12.72
C ILE A 67 14.46 5.32 -13.37
N GLU A 68 14.92 4.32 -12.63
CA GLU A 68 15.02 2.95 -13.13
C GLU A 68 13.66 2.36 -13.50
N LEU A 69 12.65 2.59 -12.66
CA LEU A 69 11.27 2.20 -12.98
C LEU A 69 10.76 2.90 -14.25
N ILE A 70 11.00 4.20 -14.41
CA ILE A 70 10.61 4.95 -15.62
C ILE A 70 11.27 4.36 -16.87
N LYS A 71 12.57 4.05 -16.79
CA LYS A 71 13.32 3.44 -17.90
C LYS A 71 12.78 2.06 -18.30
N ARG A 72 12.30 1.26 -17.33
CA ARG A 72 11.66 -0.04 -17.62
C ARG A 72 10.33 0.15 -18.34
N ASN A 73 9.49 1.08 -17.86
CA ASN A 73 8.18 1.36 -18.45
C ASN A 73 8.32 1.90 -19.90
N GLN A 74 9.30 2.77 -20.14
CA GLN A 74 9.58 3.30 -21.49
C GLN A 74 10.02 2.22 -22.50
N LYS A 75 10.59 1.10 -22.02
CA LYS A 75 10.99 -0.03 -22.85
C LYS A 75 9.85 -1.02 -23.15
N GLY A 76 8.60 -0.67 -22.80
CA GLY A 76 7.43 -1.54 -22.98
C GLY A 76 7.23 -2.54 -21.84
N GLY A 77 7.84 -2.31 -20.67
CA GLY A 77 7.53 -3.09 -19.47
C GLY A 77 6.02 -3.04 -19.21
N PHE A 78 5.40 -4.23 -19.23
CA PHE A 78 3.97 -4.56 -19.14
C PHE A 78 3.18 -4.79 -20.44
N CYS A 79 3.71 -4.49 -21.64
CA CYS A 79 3.07 -4.88 -22.92
C CYS A 79 3.96 -5.88 -23.68
N ASN A 80 4.16 -7.07 -23.12
CA ASN A 80 4.68 -8.25 -23.83
C ASN A 80 4.34 -9.51 -23.03
N GLU A 81 3.04 -9.79 -22.90
CA GLU A 81 2.42 -11.12 -23.05
C GLU A 81 1.05 -10.91 -23.72
#